data_AF-A0A3V3G7X9-F1
#
_entry.id   AF-A0A3V3G7X9-F1
#
_cell.length_a   1.000
_cell.length_b   1.000
_cell.length_c   1.000
_cell.angle_alpha   90.00
_cell.angle_beta   90.00
_cell.angle_gamma   90.00
#
_symmetry.space_group_name_H-M   'P 1'
#
loop_
_entity.id
_entity.type
_entity.pdbx_description
1 polymer ?
#
loop_
_entity_poly.entity_id
_entity_poly.type
_entity_poly.pdbx_seq_one_letter_code
_entity_poly.pdbx_strand_id
1 'polypeptide(L)'
;MKNQNKESRDSFKLLFRYIEMCDDFTTAARIALQDMPVSQKKQRENIILFAKSSAALRYIIEDILNFVNSTIPQKNDSKNIIKVTAEQVHNLIRSEHKKLGLDEPHFC
;
A
#
# COMPACT_ATOMS: atom_id res chain seq x y z
N MET A 1 -25.98 17.06 -6.58
CA MET A 1 -24.82 16.36 -5.97
C MET A 1 -24.24 15.23 -6.84
N LYS A 2 -24.23 15.32 -8.18
CA LYS A 2 -23.58 14.31 -9.07
C LYS A 2 -22.13 14.65 -9.44
N ASN A 3 -21.67 15.90 -9.20
CA ASN A 3 -20.36 16.38 -9.67
C ASN A 3 -19.18 16.14 -8.72
N GLN A 4 -19.39 16.09 -7.40
CA GLN A 4 -18.29 15.91 -6.43
C GLN A 4 -17.55 14.59 -6.63
N ASN A 5 -18.25 13.50 -6.95
CA ASN A 5 -17.64 12.17 -7.10
C ASN A 5 -16.73 12.05 -8.34
N LYS A 6 -16.93 12.91 -9.34
CA LYS A 6 -16.13 12.94 -10.57
C LYS A 6 -14.88 13.82 -10.37
N GLU A 7 -15.05 14.98 -9.75
CA GLU A 7 -13.93 15.87 -9.37
C GLU A 7 -12.98 15.22 -8.36
N SER A 8 -13.48 14.49 -7.36
CA SER A 8 -12.62 13.75 -6.41
C SER A 8 -11.82 12.65 -7.12
N ARG A 9 -12.46 11.87 -8.00
CA ARG A 9 -11.77 10.83 -8.79
C ARG A 9 -10.71 11.41 -9.72
N ASP A 10 -11.02 12.51 -10.40
CA ASP A 10 -10.06 13.18 -11.28
C ASP A 10 -8.90 13.82 -10.50
N SER A 11 -9.15 14.30 -9.28
CA SER A 11 -8.11 14.86 -8.39
C SER A 11 -7.14 13.80 -7.86
N PHE A 12 -7.62 12.58 -7.56
CA PHE A 12 -6.76 11.51 -7.05
C PHE A 12 -6.06 10.69 -8.14
N LYS A 13 -6.42 10.86 -9.42
CA LYS A 13 -5.71 10.23 -10.55
C LYS A 13 -4.20 10.47 -10.51
N LEU A 14 -3.78 11.67 -10.10
CA LEU A 14 -2.37 11.99 -10.00
C LEU A 14 -1.66 11.15 -8.93
N LEU A 15 -2.31 10.89 -7.79
CA LEU A 15 -1.77 10.05 -6.73
C LEU A 15 -1.62 8.59 -7.17
N PHE A 16 -2.62 8.04 -7.87
CA PHE A 16 -2.51 6.69 -8.43
C PHE A 16 -1.37 6.56 -9.45
N ARG A 17 -1.20 7.57 -10.32
CA ARG A 17 -0.04 7.61 -11.24
C ARG A 17 1.29 7.65 -10.50
N TYR A 18 1.37 8.34 -9.36
CA TYR A 18 2.59 8.37 -8.56
C TYR A 18 2.86 7.04 -7.84
N ILE A 19 1.82 6.30 -7.44
CA ILE A 19 1.98 4.93 -6.93
C ILE A 19 2.59 4.03 -8.01
N GLU A 20 2.04 4.03 -9.22
CA GLU A 20 2.54 3.26 -10.36
C GLU A 20 4.00 3.65 -10.69
N MET A 21 4.28 4.95 -10.79
CA MET A 21 5.62 5.46 -11.04
C MET A 21 6.64 5.02 -9.96
N CYS A 22 6.26 5.06 -8.68
CA CYS A 22 7.14 4.61 -7.60
C CYS A 22 7.42 3.10 -7.69
N ASP A 23 6.41 2.29 -8.04
CA ASP A 23 6.57 0.86 -8.27
C ASP A 23 7.54 0.58 -9.43
N ASP A 24 7.37 1.28 -10.56
CA ASP A 24 8.26 1.21 -11.71
C ASP A 24 9.70 1.58 -11.34
N PHE A 25 9.89 2.63 -10.55
CA PHE A 25 11.22 3.03 -10.05
C PHE A 25 11.86 1.97 -9.16
N THR A 26 11.10 1.32 -8.27
CA THR A 26 11.63 0.22 -7.45
C THR A 26 12.01 -0.98 -8.30
N THR A 27 11.23 -1.28 -9.33
CA THR A 27 11.50 -2.37 -10.27
C THR A 27 12.73 -2.08 -11.12
N ALA A 28 12.85 -0.87 -11.66
CA ALA A 28 14.00 -0.43 -12.43
C ALA A 28 15.28 -0.44 -11.59
N ALA A 29 15.23 0.02 -10.35
CA ALA A 29 16.37 -0.01 -9.43
C ALA A 29 16.82 -1.45 -9.12
N ARG A 30 15.87 -2.39 -8.94
CA ARG A 30 16.17 -3.81 -8.77
C ARG A 30 16.89 -4.39 -9.98
N ILE A 31 16.40 -4.12 -11.19
CA ILE A 31 17.02 -4.57 -12.45
C ILE A 31 18.44 -3.98 -12.57
N ALA A 32 18.60 -2.67 -12.35
CA ALA A 32 19.90 -2.01 -12.41
C ALA A 32 20.91 -2.62 -11.43
N LEU A 33 20.48 -3.03 -10.23
CA LEU A 33 21.33 -3.68 -9.23
C LEU A 33 21.73 -5.12 -9.58
N GLN A 34 21.01 -5.80 -10.47
CA GLN A 34 21.38 -7.16 -10.92
C GLN A 34 22.60 -7.11 -11.85
N ASP A 35 22.65 -6.13 -12.74
CA ASP A 35 23.71 -6.02 -13.76
C ASP A 35 24.92 -5.19 -13.29
N MET A 36 24.80 -4.47 -12.18
CA MET A 36 25.86 -3.59 -11.69
C MET A 36 26.96 -4.36 -10.94
N PRO A 37 28.25 -4.19 -11.29
CA PRO A 37 29.36 -4.85 -10.59
C PRO A 37 29.41 -4.52 -9.09
N VAL A 38 29.73 -5.52 -8.26
CA VAL A 38 29.85 -5.38 -6.79
C VAL A 38 30.96 -4.38 -6.39
N SER A 39 31.95 -4.18 -7.25
CA SER A 39 33.02 -3.18 -7.04
C SER A 39 32.51 -1.74 -7.01
N GLN A 40 31.35 -1.44 -7.61
CA GLN A 40 30.73 -0.11 -7.64
C GLN A 40 29.87 0.15 -6.39
N LYS A 41 30.43 -0.06 -5.19
CA LYS A 41 29.69 -0.02 -3.92
C LYS A 41 28.85 1.24 -3.73
N LYS A 42 29.45 2.43 -3.96
CA LYS A 42 28.79 3.72 -3.75
C LYS A 42 27.59 3.92 -4.69
N GLN A 43 27.73 3.55 -5.96
CA GLN A 43 26.63 3.64 -6.94
C GLN A 43 25.49 2.68 -6.56
N ARG A 44 25.83 1.45 -6.16
CA ARG A 44 24.84 0.47 -5.67
C ARG A 44 24.09 0.99 -4.43
N GLU A 45 24.80 1.56 -3.47
CA GLU A 45 24.21 2.17 -2.26
C GLU A 45 23.25 3.30 -2.63
N ASN A 46 23.63 4.18 -3.56
CA ASN A 46 22.75 5.25 -4.03
C ASN A 46 21.48 4.72 -4.71
N ILE A 47 21.59 3.67 -5.53
CA ILE A 47 20.43 3.05 -6.18
C ILE A 47 19.51 2.40 -5.14
N ILE A 48 20.07 1.73 -4.12
CA ILE A 48 19.28 1.17 -3.02
C ILE A 48 18.56 2.28 -2.25
N LEU A 49 19.24 3.38 -1.96
CA LEU A 49 18.64 4.52 -1.27
C LEU A 49 17.47 5.11 -2.08
N PHE A 50 17.67 5.30 -3.38
CA PHE A 50 16.63 5.77 -4.29
C PHE A 50 15.40 4.84 -4.31
N ALA A 51 15.61 3.52 -4.39
CA ALA A 51 14.54 2.54 -4.35
C ALA A 51 13.76 2.60 -3.03
N LYS A 52 14.47 2.72 -1.89
CA LYS A 52 13.85 2.87 -0.56
C LYS A 52 13.03 4.15 -0.46
N SER A 53 13.55 5.27 -0.94
CA SER A 53 12.81 6.54 -0.94
C SER A 53 11.56 6.49 -1.83
N SER A 54 11.63 5.83 -2.98
CA SER A 54 10.48 5.64 -3.88
C SER A 54 9.40 4.77 -3.22
N ALA A 55 9.79 3.66 -2.59
CA ALA A 55 8.87 2.82 -1.83
C ALA A 55 8.22 3.56 -0.65
N ALA A 56 9.01 4.36 0.09
CA ALA A 56 8.48 5.17 1.19
C ALA A 56 7.45 6.20 0.70
N LEU A 57 7.72 6.88 -0.42
CA LEU A 57 6.79 7.83 -1.02
C LEU A 57 5.48 7.12 -1.44
N ARG A 58 5.58 5.96 -2.06
CA ARG A 58 4.42 5.14 -2.41
C ARG A 58 3.55 4.85 -1.18
N TYR A 59 4.15 4.35 -0.10
CA TYR A 59 3.42 4.05 1.13
C TYR A 59 2.71 5.27 1.72
N ILE A 60 3.35 6.44 1.71
CA ILE A 60 2.74 7.69 2.17
C ILE A 60 1.52 8.05 1.32
N ILE A 61 1.62 7.90 0.00
CA ILE A 61 0.50 8.20 -0.91
C ILE A 61 -0.66 7.22 -0.70
N GLU A 62 -0.36 5.92 -0.55
CA GLU A 62 -1.37 4.89 -0.24
C GLU A 62 -2.06 5.18 1.09
N ASP A 63 -1.32 5.62 2.10
CA ASP A 63 -1.87 5.99 3.41
C ASP A 63 -2.80 7.22 3.33
N ILE A 64 -2.41 8.25 2.57
CA ILE A 64 -3.27 9.42 2.30
C ILE A 64 -4.57 8.98 1.62
N LEU A 65 -4.49 8.11 0.61
CA LEU A 65 -5.69 7.61 -0.08
C LEU A 65 -6.59 6.80 0.87
N ASN A 66 -6.01 5.96 1.73
CA ASN A 66 -6.75 5.21 2.74
C ASN A 66 -7.43 6.12 3.76
N PHE A 67 -6.74 7.17 4.21
CA PHE A 67 -7.29 8.18 5.09
C PHE A 67 -8.47 8.93 4.44
N VAL A 68 -8.31 9.38 3.19
CA VAL A 68 -9.39 10.05 2.45
C VAL A 68 -10.60 9.13 2.28
N ASN A 69 -10.37 7.87 1.90
CA ASN A 69 -11.45 6.90 1.73
C ASN A 69 -12.19 6.59 3.03
N SER A 70 -11.52 6.65 4.18
CA SER A 70 -12.12 6.41 5.50
C SER A 70 -12.82 7.63 6.10
N THR A 71 -12.46 8.85 5.67
CA THR A 71 -13.01 10.12 6.20
C THR A 71 -14.15 10.70 5.37
N ILE A 72 -14.33 10.27 4.12
CA ILE A 72 -15.55 10.59 3.37
C ILE A 72 -16.70 9.80 4.02
N PRO A 73 -17.73 10.45 4.59
CA PRO A 73 -18.89 9.75 5.11
C PRO A 73 -19.45 8.96 3.93
N GLN A 74 -19.43 7.64 4.01
CA GLN A 74 -20.05 6.82 2.98
C GLN A 74 -21.51 7.26 2.91
N LYS A 75 -21.93 7.82 1.77
CA LYS A 75 -23.33 8.23 1.55
C LYS A 75 -24.30 7.04 1.47
N ASN A 76 -23.86 5.88 1.97
CA ASN A 76 -24.54 4.61 2.01
C ASN A 76 -24.59 4.10 3.47
N ASP A 77 -25.07 4.92 4.38
CA ASP A 77 -25.91 4.39 5.47
C ASP A 77 -27.21 3.87 4.84
N SER A 78 -27.12 2.73 4.17
CA SER A 78 -28.24 1.82 3.93
C SER A 78 -27.78 0.55 3.22
N LYS A 79 -27.84 -0.56 3.99
CA LYS A 79 -28.07 -1.94 3.53
C LYS A 79 -26.89 -2.73 2.97
N ASN A 80 -25.77 -2.78 3.68
CA ASN A 80 -25.05 -4.05 3.86
C ASN A 80 -24.27 -3.98 5.17
N ILE A 81 -24.94 -4.36 6.26
CA ILE A 81 -24.23 -4.73 7.48
C ILE A 81 -23.41 -5.96 7.11
N ILE A 82 -22.12 -5.77 6.80
CA ILE A 82 -21.20 -6.89 6.76
C ILE A 82 -21.15 -7.37 8.21
N LYS A 83 -21.92 -8.41 8.52
CA LYS A 83 -21.83 -9.13 9.79
C LYS A 83 -20.51 -9.89 9.78
N VAL A 84 -19.40 -9.18 9.95
CA VAL A 84 -18.12 -9.81 10.25
C VAL A 84 -18.23 -10.35 11.67
N THR A 85 -18.22 -11.67 11.80
CA THR A 85 -18.26 -12.30 13.12
C THR A 85 -16.87 -12.24 13.77
N ALA A 86 -16.80 -12.23 15.10
CA ALA A 86 -15.52 -12.27 15.82
C ALA A 86 -14.64 -13.44 15.35
N GLU A 87 -15.26 -14.57 15.02
CA GLU A 87 -14.61 -15.75 14.47
C GLU A 87 -13.93 -15.50 13.11
N GLN A 88 -14.55 -14.73 12.22
CA GLN A 88 -13.95 -14.37 10.92
C GLN A 88 -12.72 -13.47 11.11
N VAL A 89 -12.75 -12.57 12.10
CA VAL A 89 -11.60 -11.73 12.46
C VAL A 89 -10.49 -12.59 13.06
N HIS A 90 -10.80 -13.49 13.99
CA HIS A 90 -9.82 -14.39 14.60
C HIS A 90 -9.14 -15.29 13.55
N ASN A 91 -9.91 -15.80 12.59
CA ASN A 91 -9.38 -16.62 11.50
C ASN A 91 -8.45 -15.84 10.58
N LEU A 92 -8.76 -14.56 10.29
CA LEU A 92 -7.87 -13.70 9.54
C LEU A 92 -6.55 -13.45 10.31
N ILE A 93 -6.64 -13.14 11.60
CA ILE A 93 -5.45 -12.87 12.42
C ILE A 93 -4.55 -14.10 12.53
N ARG A 94 -5.11 -15.30 12.71
CA ARG A 94 -4.35 -16.57 12.70
C ARG A 94 -3.67 -16.82 11.36
N SER A 95 -4.38 -16.56 10.25
CA SER A 95 -3.83 -16.70 8.91
C SER A 95 -2.61 -15.78 8.68
N GLU A 96 -2.64 -14.56 9.20
CA GLU A 96 -1.50 -13.64 9.10
C GLU A 96 -0.33 -14.06 10.00
N HIS A 97 -0.59 -14.56 11.22
CA HIS A 97 0.47 -15.10 12.09
C HIS A 97 1.19 -16.27 11.44
N LYS A 98 0.43 -17.19 10.82
CA LYS A 98 1.00 -18.31 10.07
C LYS A 98 1.87 -17.87 8.90
N LYS A 99 1.47 -16.83 8.14
CA LYS A 99 2.27 -16.29 7.03
C LYS A 99 3.59 -15.67 7.51
N LEU A 100 3.58 -15.11 8.72
CA LEU A 100 4.75 -14.48 9.34
C LEU A 100 5.62 -15.46 10.14
N GLY A 101 5.23 -16.75 10.23
CA GLY A 101 5.93 -17.75 11.03
C GLY A 101 5.84 -17.50 12.54
N LEU A 102 4.81 -16.78 12.98
CA LEU A 102 4.54 -16.48 14.38
C LEU A 102 3.61 -17.55 14.98
N ASP A 103 3.72 -17.74 16.30
CA ASP A 103 2.84 -18.64 17.04
C ASP A 103 1.38 -18.19 16.93
N GLU A 104 0.48 -19.17 16.96
CA GLU A 104 -0.95 -18.91 16.76
C GLU A 104 -1.57 -18.20 17.98
N PRO A 105 -2.22 -17.03 17.78
CA PRO A 105 -2.77 -16.26 18.88
C PRO A 105 -4.01 -16.95 19.48
N HIS A 106 -4.07 -16.97 20.81
CA HIS A 106 -5.25 -17.42 21.56
C HIS A 106 -6.22 -16.27 21.77
N PHE A 107 -7.47 -16.50 21.38
CA PHE A 107 -8.59 -15.57 21.61
C PHE A 107 -9.57 -16.24 22.57
N CYS A 108 -9.95 -15.54 23.63
CA CYS A 108 -10.94 -15.96 24.63
C CYS A 108 -12.38 -15.69 24.16
#